data_AF-A0A924HL46-F1
#
_entry.id   AF-A0A924HL46-F1
#
_cell.length_a   1.000
_cell.length_b   1.000
_cell.length_c   1.000
_cell.angle_alpha   90.00
_cell.angle_beta   90.00
_cell.angle_gamma   90.00
#
_symmetry.space_group_name_H-M   'P 1'
#
loop_
_entity.id
_entity.type
_entity.pdbx_description
1 polymer ?
#
loop_
_entity_poly.entity_id
_entity_poly.type
_entity_poly.pdbx_seq_one_letter_code
_entity_poly.pdbx_strand_id
1 'polypeptide(L)'
;MQFKLGDFVRFVDEKREGYVTRIIDSQTLGVTDTDGFEIPVAISNLTSVHGHQSNLAKPNEQTGNLALVDDKFVEEGVYIAVVESQKASSVVYFTLINRSSYQLLLSLKTDLKGKYKGEFGSIVQAKAQTQVYSENLADLEIWPEFNFQLLFFTITNLEPKAPLVLNRKFRAKDFSSSKNRIPELDKYGWLIRLDEPLPLIDAKKLKESFFRGATEQIKVAIPSTEIDLHIEKLRDDYQFLDQSEMVNIQLTYFQQMLDAAIVHQMPKIVFIHGV
;
A
#
# COMPACT_ATOMS: atom_id res chain seq x y z
N MET A 1 -29.71 30.16 3.78
CA MET A 1 -29.49 30.76 2.45
C MET A 1 -30.37 29.99 1.46
N GLN A 2 -31.34 30.63 0.82
CA GLN A 2 -32.45 29.95 0.10
C GLN A 2 -32.10 29.47 -1.31
N PHE A 3 -31.07 30.04 -1.93
CA PHE A 3 -30.63 29.72 -3.29
C PHE A 3 -29.12 29.40 -3.34
N LYS A 4 -28.72 28.49 -4.23
CA LYS A 4 -27.34 28.05 -4.48
C LYS A 4 -26.91 28.38 -5.92
N LEU A 5 -25.61 28.42 -6.15
CA LEU A 5 -25.06 28.50 -7.50
C LEU A 5 -25.58 27.32 -8.34
N GLY A 6 -26.08 27.60 -9.54
CA GLY A 6 -26.68 26.63 -10.45
C GLY A 6 -28.18 26.39 -10.25
N ASP A 7 -28.83 27.01 -9.25
CA ASP A 7 -30.27 26.91 -9.07
C ASP A 7 -31.01 27.61 -10.22
N PHE A 8 -32.05 26.95 -10.75
CA PHE A 8 -32.95 27.54 -11.74
C PHE A 8 -34.05 28.34 -11.04
N VAL A 9 -34.10 29.64 -11.33
CA VAL A 9 -34.95 30.62 -10.66
C VAL A 9 -35.79 31.39 -11.68
N ARG A 10 -36.98 31.78 -11.26
CA ARG A 10 -37.87 32.68 -12.00
C ARG A 10 -37.94 34.01 -11.28
N PHE A 11 -37.98 35.09 -12.05
CA PHE A 11 -38.15 36.44 -11.55
C PHE A 11 -39.60 36.62 -11.11
N VAL A 12 -39.84 37.21 -9.93
CA VAL A 12 -41.19 37.38 -9.37
C VAL A 12 -41.99 38.41 -10.17
N ASP A 13 -41.34 39.50 -10.56
CA ASP A 13 -41.98 40.64 -11.21
C ASP A 13 -41.97 40.53 -12.75
N GLU A 14 -41.24 39.57 -13.30
CA GLU A 14 -40.98 39.46 -14.73
C GLU A 14 -41.15 38.02 -15.21
N LYS A 15 -41.63 37.83 -16.43
CA LYS A 15 -41.71 36.48 -17.06
C LYS A 15 -40.33 36.04 -17.58
N ARG A 16 -39.30 36.13 -16.73
CA ARG A 16 -37.92 35.74 -17.03
C ARG A 16 -37.49 34.61 -16.12
N GLU A 17 -36.63 33.76 -16.66
CA GLU A 17 -36.10 32.59 -15.98
C GLU A 17 -34.60 32.52 -16.23
N GLY A 18 -33.85 31.97 -15.28
CA GLY A 18 -32.42 31.88 -15.44
C GLY A 18 -31.78 31.03 -14.37
N TYR A 19 -30.46 30.93 -14.46
CA TYR A 19 -29.65 30.18 -13.50
C TYR A 19 -28.88 31.15 -12.62
N VAL A 20 -28.89 30.89 -11.31
CA VAL A 20 -28.00 31.60 -10.38
C VAL A 20 -26.56 31.26 -10.76
N THR A 21 -25.82 32.24 -11.23
CA THR A 21 -24.44 32.07 -11.72
C THR A 21 -23.42 32.69 -10.79
N ARG A 22 -23.84 33.63 -9.94
CA ARG A 22 -22.97 34.29 -8.97
C ARG A 22 -23.73 34.65 -7.70
N ILE A 23 -23.08 34.51 -6.54
CA ILE A 23 -23.54 35.10 -5.29
C ILE A 23 -22.77 36.41 -5.13
N ILE A 24 -23.46 37.55 -5.23
CA ILE A 24 -22.82 38.86 -5.14
C ILE A 24 -22.69 39.26 -3.66
N ASP A 25 -23.77 39.15 -2.91
CA ASP A 25 -23.82 39.41 -1.47
C ASP A 25 -24.93 38.58 -0.79
N SER A 26 -25.28 38.90 0.46
CA SER A 26 -26.29 38.17 1.23
C SER A 26 -27.74 38.42 0.78
N GLN A 27 -27.99 39.43 -0.05
CA GLN A 27 -29.30 39.87 -0.52
C GLN A 27 -29.43 39.90 -2.05
N THR A 28 -28.32 39.79 -2.78
CA THR A 28 -28.24 39.95 -4.24
C THR A 28 -27.53 38.76 -4.90
N LEU A 29 -28.15 38.24 -5.97
CA LEU A 29 -27.62 37.14 -6.79
C LEU A 29 -27.46 37.58 -8.25
N GLY A 30 -26.41 37.10 -8.91
CA GLY A 30 -26.27 37.18 -10.36
C GLY A 30 -27.03 36.01 -11.01
N VAL A 31 -28.05 36.31 -11.80
CA VAL A 31 -28.87 35.34 -12.53
C VAL A 31 -28.63 35.51 -14.02
N THR A 32 -28.21 34.45 -14.69
CA THR A 32 -28.00 34.43 -16.14
C THR A 32 -29.24 33.85 -16.82
N ASP A 33 -29.89 34.65 -17.67
CA ASP A 33 -31.04 34.24 -18.50
C ASP A 33 -30.57 33.38 -19.69
N THR A 34 -31.51 32.84 -20.45
CA THR A 34 -31.34 32.11 -21.72
C THR A 34 -30.52 32.85 -22.77
N ASP A 35 -30.52 34.18 -22.75
CA ASP A 35 -29.71 35.02 -23.64
C ASP A 35 -28.23 35.15 -23.21
N GLY A 36 -27.84 34.55 -22.08
CA GLY A 36 -26.45 34.52 -21.61
C GLY A 36 -25.97 35.78 -20.90
N PHE A 37 -26.88 36.72 -20.58
CA PHE A 37 -26.57 37.93 -19.80
C PHE A 37 -26.78 37.71 -18.30
N GLU A 38 -25.77 38.02 -17.50
CA GLU A 38 -25.85 37.99 -16.03
C GLU A 38 -26.47 39.27 -15.49
N ILE A 39 -27.60 39.14 -14.79
CA ILE A 39 -28.36 40.24 -14.20
C ILE A 39 -28.27 40.13 -12.68
N PRO A 40 -27.86 41.19 -11.95
CA PRO A 40 -27.94 41.24 -10.50
C PRO A 40 -29.38 41.45 -10.04
N VAL A 41 -29.90 40.54 -9.21
CA VAL A 41 -31.30 40.51 -8.76
C VAL A 41 -31.35 40.28 -7.25
N ALA A 42 -32.23 41.01 -6.57
CA ALA A 42 -32.49 40.80 -5.16
C ALA A 42 -33.15 39.43 -4.91
N ILE A 43 -32.75 38.74 -3.85
CA ILE A 43 -33.30 37.43 -3.45
C ILE A 43 -34.82 37.48 -3.26
N SER A 44 -35.36 38.60 -2.79
CA SER A 44 -36.80 38.82 -2.64
C SER A 44 -37.59 38.75 -3.95
N ASN A 45 -36.92 39.01 -5.07
CA ASN A 45 -37.52 39.09 -6.40
C ASN A 45 -37.28 37.79 -7.20
N LEU A 46 -36.85 36.73 -6.53
CA LEU A 46 -36.59 35.42 -7.12
C LEU A 46 -37.46 34.36 -6.47
N THR A 47 -37.96 33.43 -7.28
CA THR A 47 -38.65 32.23 -6.83
C THR A 47 -38.03 30.98 -7.46
N SER A 48 -37.97 29.89 -6.70
CA SER A 48 -37.42 28.62 -7.17
C SER A 48 -38.43 27.89 -8.05
N VAL A 49 -38.03 27.53 -9.26
CA VAL A 49 -38.87 26.69 -10.14
C VAL A 49 -38.60 25.23 -9.81
N HIS A 50 -39.52 24.63 -9.04
CA HIS A 50 -39.45 23.22 -8.66
C HIS A 50 -39.77 22.34 -9.87
N GLY A 51 -38.74 21.76 -10.49
CA GLY A 51 -38.90 20.90 -11.67
C GLY A 51 -37.65 20.81 -12.53
N HIS A 52 -36.76 21.81 -12.46
CA HIS A 52 -35.45 21.76 -13.09
C HIS A 52 -34.41 21.24 -12.09
N GLN A 53 -34.48 19.95 -11.78
CA GLN A 53 -33.41 19.29 -11.04
C GLN A 53 -32.21 19.15 -11.98
N SER A 54 -31.22 20.02 -11.82
CA SER A 54 -29.85 19.62 -12.16
C SER A 54 -29.57 18.34 -11.36
N ASN A 55 -29.04 17.30 -12.01
CA ASN A 55 -28.71 15.99 -11.39
C ASN A 55 -27.62 16.08 -10.29
N LEU A 56 -27.30 17.27 -9.80
CA LEU A 56 -26.53 17.47 -8.59
C LEU A 56 -27.48 17.24 -7.42
N ALA A 57 -27.61 15.98 -7.04
CA ALA A 57 -28.27 15.56 -5.81
C ALA A 57 -27.88 16.52 -4.68
N LYS A 58 -28.87 17.27 -4.16
CA LYS A 58 -28.76 17.88 -2.84
C LYS A 58 -28.45 16.72 -1.90
N PRO A 59 -27.36 16.75 -1.10
CA PRO A 59 -27.25 15.81 0.00
C PRO A 59 -28.49 16.04 0.84
N ASN A 60 -29.35 15.02 0.90
CA ASN A 60 -30.49 15.00 1.77
C ASN A 60 -29.96 15.23 3.19
N GLU A 61 -30.17 16.42 3.75
CA GLU A 61 -30.26 16.58 5.19
C GLU A 61 -31.47 15.76 5.63
N GLN A 62 -31.20 14.52 6.03
CA GLN A 62 -32.04 13.54 6.74
C GLN A 62 -31.93 12.13 6.13
N THR A 63 -30.77 11.53 6.29
CA THR A 63 -30.65 10.31 7.09
C THR A 63 -29.24 10.29 7.63
N GLY A 64 -29.10 10.65 8.91
CA GLY A 64 -27.83 10.68 9.60
C GLY A 64 -27.22 9.29 9.64
N ASN A 65 -26.31 9.01 8.71
CA ASN A 65 -25.04 8.48 9.17
C ASN A 65 -24.31 9.68 9.75
N LEU A 66 -24.49 9.89 11.06
CA LEU A 66 -23.54 10.65 11.85
C LEU A 66 -22.18 10.08 11.49
N ALA A 67 -21.43 10.76 10.61
CA ALA A 67 -19.99 10.56 10.56
C ALA A 67 -19.57 10.73 12.01
N LEU A 68 -19.10 9.65 12.65
CA LEU A 68 -18.57 9.72 14.00
C LEU A 68 -17.48 10.78 13.94
N VAL A 69 -17.79 11.97 14.46
CA VAL A 69 -16.83 13.06 14.54
C VAL A 69 -15.90 12.61 15.65
N ASP A 70 -14.79 12.00 15.26
CA ASP A 70 -13.73 11.70 16.21
C ASP A 70 -13.33 13.00 16.92
N ASP A 71 -13.06 12.94 18.23
CA ASP A 71 -12.48 14.07 18.97
C ASP A 71 -11.17 14.56 18.33
N LYS A 72 -10.49 13.68 17.59
CA LYS A 72 -9.30 13.96 16.79
C LYS A 72 -9.39 13.25 15.45
N PHE A 73 -9.15 13.98 14.36
CA PHE A 73 -9.10 13.40 13.03
C PHE A 73 -7.95 12.38 12.92
N VAL A 74 -8.28 11.16 12.52
CA VAL A 74 -7.36 10.03 12.37
C VAL A 74 -7.04 9.85 10.89
N GLU A 75 -5.81 10.19 10.50
CA GLU A 75 -5.41 10.19 9.09
C GLU A 75 -5.07 8.82 8.52
N GLU A 76 -4.72 7.87 9.39
CA GLU A 76 -4.23 6.55 9.00
C GLU A 76 -5.06 5.43 9.65
N GLY A 77 -5.03 4.25 9.05
CA GLY A 77 -5.67 3.06 9.58
C GLY A 77 -6.52 2.33 8.55
N VAL A 78 -6.01 2.16 7.33
CA VAL A 78 -6.66 1.31 6.33
C VAL A 78 -6.03 -0.08 6.39
N TYR A 79 -6.85 -1.08 6.67
CA TYR A 79 -6.41 -2.48 6.81
C TYR A 79 -7.23 -3.41 5.92
N ILE A 80 -6.63 -4.56 5.59
CA ILE A 80 -7.32 -5.72 5.07
C ILE A 80 -7.27 -6.83 6.13
N ALA A 81 -8.43 -7.28 6.56
CA ALA A 81 -8.59 -8.44 7.42
C ALA A 81 -8.86 -9.67 6.57
N VAL A 82 -8.10 -10.74 6.80
CA VAL A 82 -8.32 -12.04 6.18
C VAL A 82 -8.77 -13.01 7.27
N VAL A 83 -10.01 -13.48 7.16
CA VAL A 83 -10.66 -14.30 8.20
C VAL A 83 -11.23 -15.55 7.56
N GLU A 84 -10.97 -16.70 8.16
CA GLU A 84 -11.52 -17.97 7.70
C GLU A 84 -13.04 -18.06 7.89
N SER A 85 -13.69 -18.74 6.95
CA SER A 85 -15.09 -19.09 7.04
C SER A 85 -15.31 -20.17 8.09
N GLN A 86 -16.32 -19.98 8.93
CA GLN A 86 -16.75 -21.02 9.89
C GLN A 86 -17.51 -22.17 9.20
N LYS A 87 -18.06 -21.93 8.00
CA LYS A 87 -18.96 -22.88 7.31
C LYS A 87 -18.26 -23.71 6.24
N ALA A 88 -17.23 -23.16 5.62
CA ALA A 88 -16.50 -23.80 4.54
C ALA A 88 -15.02 -23.89 4.92
N SER A 89 -14.54 -25.11 5.13
CA SER A 89 -13.12 -25.37 5.39
C SER A 89 -12.27 -24.73 4.30
N SER A 90 -11.19 -24.06 4.70
CA SER A 90 -10.23 -23.39 3.81
C SER A 90 -10.70 -22.13 3.06
N VAL A 91 -11.96 -21.72 3.13
CA VAL A 91 -12.38 -20.44 2.52
C VAL A 91 -12.01 -19.29 3.45
N VAL A 92 -11.43 -18.23 2.90
CA VAL A 92 -11.14 -16.97 3.60
C VAL A 92 -11.91 -15.80 2.99
N TYR A 93 -12.27 -14.86 3.84
CA TYR A 93 -12.91 -13.61 3.48
C TYR A 93 -11.95 -12.44 3.70
N PHE A 94 -11.84 -11.59 2.69
CA PHE A 94 -11.10 -10.34 2.75
C PHE A 94 -12.07 -9.22 3.10
N THR A 95 -11.82 -8.54 4.21
CA THR A 95 -12.65 -7.43 4.69
C THR A 95 -11.79 -6.19 4.84
N LEU A 96 -12.09 -5.14 4.09
CA LEU A 96 -11.46 -3.85 4.28
C LEU A 96 -11.98 -3.26 5.60
N ILE A 97 -11.07 -2.84 6.47
CA ILE A 97 -11.39 -2.16 7.72
C ILE A 97 -10.82 -0.75 7.62
N ASN A 98 -11.72 0.23 7.66
CA ASN A 98 -11.37 1.64 7.69
C ASN A 98 -11.43 2.16 9.14
N ARG A 99 -10.27 2.28 9.78
CA ARG A 99 -10.15 2.91 11.10
C ARG A 99 -9.84 4.41 11.03
N SER A 100 -9.66 4.96 9.84
CA SER A 100 -9.43 6.39 9.64
C SER A 100 -10.73 7.19 9.74
N SER A 101 -10.61 8.50 9.85
CA SER A 101 -11.75 9.43 9.79
C SER A 101 -12.16 9.78 8.34
N TYR A 102 -11.43 9.29 7.34
CA TYR A 102 -11.77 9.49 5.94
C TYR A 102 -12.93 8.58 5.50
N GLN A 103 -13.76 9.08 4.60
CA GLN A 103 -14.53 8.22 3.70
C GLN A 103 -13.60 7.74 2.59
N LEU A 104 -13.64 6.45 2.28
CA LEU A 104 -12.79 5.83 1.26
C LEU A 104 -13.63 5.49 0.03
N LEU A 105 -13.18 5.93 -1.15
CA LEU A 105 -13.69 5.42 -2.42
C LEU A 105 -12.74 4.31 -2.86
N LEU A 106 -13.16 3.07 -2.71
CA LEU A 106 -12.34 1.88 -2.98
C LEU A 106 -12.66 1.33 -4.38
N SER A 107 -11.60 0.96 -5.11
CA SER A 107 -11.63 0.00 -6.21
C SER A 107 -10.64 -1.13 -5.93
N LEU A 108 -11.11 -2.36 -6.09
CA LEU A 108 -10.30 -3.58 -6.00
C LEU A 108 -10.37 -4.33 -7.32
N LYS A 109 -9.19 -4.59 -7.90
CA LYS A 109 -9.02 -5.44 -9.06
C LYS A 109 -8.04 -6.57 -8.77
N THR A 110 -8.17 -7.67 -9.50
CA THR A 110 -7.24 -8.79 -9.50
C THR A 110 -6.55 -8.89 -10.86
N ASP A 111 -5.28 -9.27 -10.85
CA ASP A 111 -4.48 -9.56 -12.04
C ASP A 111 -3.99 -11.01 -11.98
N LEU A 112 -4.43 -11.81 -12.96
CA LEU A 112 -3.91 -13.14 -13.19
C LEU A 112 -3.21 -13.21 -14.55
N LYS A 113 -1.88 -13.04 -14.55
CA LYS A 113 -1.01 -13.11 -15.75
C LYS A 113 -1.43 -12.12 -16.85
N GLY A 114 -1.72 -10.87 -16.47
CA GLY A 114 -2.14 -9.80 -17.36
C GLY A 114 -3.64 -9.79 -17.68
N LYS A 115 -4.42 -10.71 -17.10
CA LYS A 115 -5.88 -10.70 -17.19
C LYS A 115 -6.45 -10.02 -15.95
N TYR A 116 -7.01 -8.83 -16.14
CA TYR A 116 -7.58 -8.03 -15.07
C TYR A 116 -9.07 -8.35 -14.88
N LYS A 117 -9.50 -8.43 -13.61
CA LYS A 117 -10.91 -8.52 -13.22
C LYS A 117 -11.22 -7.51 -12.13
N GLY A 118 -12.36 -6.82 -12.26
CA GLY A 118 -12.87 -5.96 -11.19
C GLY A 118 -13.58 -6.82 -10.15
N GLU A 119 -13.10 -6.82 -8.91
CA GLU A 119 -13.69 -7.61 -7.83
C GLU A 119 -14.64 -6.80 -6.96
N PHE A 120 -14.30 -5.55 -6.67
CA PHE A 120 -15.12 -4.69 -5.81
C PHE A 120 -14.92 -3.22 -6.13
N GLY A 121 -15.99 -2.43 -5.95
CA GLY A 121 -15.94 -0.98 -6.08
C GLY A 121 -17.07 -0.35 -5.28
N SER A 122 -16.75 0.43 -4.24
CA SER A 122 -17.76 1.07 -3.40
C SER A 122 -17.16 2.16 -2.50
N ILE A 123 -18.04 2.89 -1.81
CA ILE A 123 -17.70 3.83 -0.75
C ILE A 123 -17.68 3.08 0.58
N VAL A 124 -16.60 3.24 1.34
CA VAL A 124 -16.47 2.77 2.72
C VAL A 124 -16.45 3.97 3.64
N GLN A 125 -17.45 4.08 4.52
CA GLN A 125 -17.54 5.19 5.47
C GLN A 125 -16.40 5.17 6.48
N ALA A 126 -16.16 6.31 7.14
CA ALA A 126 -15.25 6.39 8.27
C ALA A 126 -15.65 5.37 9.35
N LYS A 127 -14.66 4.72 9.98
CA LYS A 127 -14.86 3.71 11.04
C LYS A 127 -15.72 2.51 10.64
N ALA A 128 -15.86 2.25 9.34
CA ALA A 128 -16.65 1.14 8.82
C ALA A 128 -15.77 0.02 8.25
N GLN A 129 -16.40 -1.12 7.98
CA GLN A 129 -15.81 -2.28 7.36
C GLN A 129 -16.69 -2.81 6.24
N THR A 130 -16.08 -3.43 5.23
CA THR A 130 -16.81 -4.07 4.14
C THR A 130 -16.06 -5.29 3.60
N GLN A 131 -16.78 -6.38 3.32
CA GLN A 131 -16.19 -7.55 2.70
C GLN A 131 -16.00 -7.29 1.21
N VAL A 132 -14.77 -7.44 0.72
CA VAL A 132 -14.39 -7.06 -0.64
C VAL A 132 -14.06 -8.25 -1.53
N TYR A 133 -13.69 -9.40 -0.95
CA TYR A 133 -13.31 -10.58 -1.70
C TYR A 133 -13.41 -11.85 -0.84
N SER A 134 -13.42 -13.01 -1.49
CA SER A 134 -13.34 -14.32 -0.84
C SER A 134 -12.58 -15.30 -1.70
N GLU A 135 -11.80 -16.19 -1.10
CA GLU A 135 -11.05 -17.20 -1.86
C GLU A 135 -10.74 -18.44 -1.04
N ASN A 136 -10.38 -19.53 -1.72
CA ASN A 136 -9.85 -20.72 -1.08
C ASN A 136 -8.36 -20.55 -0.72
N LEU A 137 -8.05 -20.63 0.57
CA LEU A 137 -6.69 -20.54 1.12
C LEU A 137 -5.78 -21.68 0.66
N ALA A 138 -6.35 -22.85 0.32
CA ALA A 138 -5.57 -23.97 -0.22
C ALA A 138 -4.94 -23.62 -1.58
N ASP A 139 -5.53 -22.69 -2.33
CA ASP A 139 -5.10 -22.29 -3.67
C ASP A 139 -4.16 -21.07 -3.66
N LEU A 140 -3.58 -20.73 -2.50
CA LEU A 140 -2.75 -19.53 -2.30
C LEU A 140 -1.63 -19.35 -3.32
N GLU A 141 -1.02 -20.44 -3.81
CA GLU A 141 0.05 -20.36 -4.80
C GLU A 141 -0.38 -19.76 -6.14
N ILE A 142 -1.65 -20.00 -6.52
CA ILE A 142 -2.24 -19.55 -7.79
C ILE A 142 -3.10 -18.29 -7.64
N TRP A 143 -3.18 -17.71 -6.44
CA TRP A 143 -3.94 -16.48 -6.23
C TRP A 143 -3.44 -15.34 -7.13
N PRO A 144 -4.37 -14.50 -7.61
CA PRO A 144 -4.02 -13.34 -8.41
C PRO A 144 -3.25 -12.31 -7.57
N GLU A 145 -2.63 -11.35 -8.26
CA GLU A 145 -2.16 -10.13 -7.62
C GLU A 145 -3.35 -9.17 -7.41
N PHE A 146 -3.42 -8.53 -6.26
CA PHE A 146 -4.51 -7.63 -5.90
C PHE A 146 -4.06 -6.18 -6.08
N ASN A 147 -4.80 -5.42 -6.87
CA ASN A 147 -4.63 -3.99 -7.07
C ASN A 147 -5.70 -3.24 -6.27
N PHE A 148 -5.28 -2.55 -5.21
CA PHE A 148 -6.11 -1.67 -4.41
C PHE A 148 -5.89 -0.23 -4.85
N GLN A 149 -6.97 0.49 -5.12
CA GLN A 149 -6.97 1.93 -5.36
C GLN A 149 -7.97 2.59 -4.43
N LEU A 150 -7.50 3.51 -3.59
CA LEU A 150 -8.33 4.23 -2.65
C LEU A 150 -8.13 5.74 -2.81
N LEU A 151 -9.26 6.45 -2.90
CA LEU A 151 -9.30 7.90 -2.75
C LEU A 151 -9.83 8.23 -1.36
N PHE A 152 -9.17 9.16 -0.69
CA PHE A 152 -9.55 9.65 0.62
C PHE A 152 -10.42 10.90 0.46
N PHE A 153 -11.61 10.88 1.05
CA PHE A 153 -12.55 11.99 1.02
C PHE A 153 -12.87 12.46 2.45
N THR A 154 -12.86 13.77 2.65
CA THR A 154 -13.35 14.42 3.86
C THR A 154 -13.88 15.80 3.50
N ILE A 155 -14.86 16.28 4.27
CA ILE A 155 -15.37 17.66 4.20
C ILE A 155 -14.61 18.60 5.15
N THR A 156 -13.72 18.06 5.98
CA THR A 156 -12.90 18.86 6.90
C THR A 156 -11.87 19.68 6.14
N ASN A 157 -11.48 20.83 6.70
CA ASN A 157 -10.46 21.70 6.12
C ASN A 157 -9.04 21.13 6.36
N LEU A 158 -8.71 20.08 5.62
CA LEU A 158 -7.42 19.41 5.61
C LEU A 158 -6.88 19.38 4.19
N GLU A 159 -5.55 19.32 4.07
CA GLU A 159 -4.92 19.13 2.76
C GLU A 159 -5.36 17.77 2.17
N PRO A 160 -5.68 17.70 0.86
CA PRO A 160 -6.08 16.44 0.23
C PRO A 160 -5.00 15.38 0.36
N LYS A 161 -5.34 14.24 0.97
CA LYS A 161 -4.45 13.10 1.06
C LYS A 161 -4.27 12.44 -0.32
N ALA A 162 -3.03 12.10 -0.65
CA ALA A 162 -2.73 11.41 -1.90
C ALA A 162 -3.47 10.05 -2.00
N PRO A 163 -3.88 9.64 -3.20
CA PRO A 163 -4.46 8.32 -3.43
C PRO A 163 -3.55 7.20 -2.95
N LEU A 164 -4.13 6.17 -2.32
CA LEU A 164 -3.40 4.94 -2.03
C LEU A 164 -3.56 3.98 -3.22
N VAL A 165 -2.47 3.71 -3.91
CA VAL A 165 -2.40 2.71 -4.99
C VAL A 165 -1.40 1.64 -4.58
N LEU A 166 -1.89 0.41 -4.41
CA LEU A 166 -1.09 -0.71 -3.92
C LEU A 166 -1.34 -1.95 -4.77
N ASN A 167 -0.25 -2.55 -5.25
CA ASN A 167 -0.25 -3.89 -5.81
C ASN A 167 0.30 -4.85 -4.76
N ARG A 168 -0.47 -5.89 -4.43
CA ARG A 168 -0.08 -6.86 -3.41
C ARG A 168 -0.35 -8.27 -3.87
N LYS A 169 0.69 -9.11 -3.80
CA LYS A 169 0.59 -10.54 -3.99
C LYS A 169 0.77 -11.24 -2.65
N PHE A 170 -0.30 -11.82 -2.13
CA PHE A 170 -0.26 -12.54 -0.86
C PHE A 170 0.52 -13.84 -1.00
N ARG A 171 1.29 -14.17 0.04
CA ARG A 171 2.17 -15.35 0.14
C ARG A 171 1.98 -16.04 1.48
N ALA A 172 2.49 -17.26 1.61
CA ALA A 172 2.39 -18.03 2.84
C ALA A 172 2.93 -17.26 4.07
N LYS A 173 3.97 -16.45 3.89
CA LYS A 173 4.52 -15.58 4.96
C LYS A 173 3.55 -14.51 5.47
N ASP A 174 2.61 -14.05 4.65
CA ASP A 174 1.59 -13.09 5.09
C ASP A 174 0.57 -13.74 6.05
N PHE A 175 0.51 -15.08 6.04
CA PHE A 175 -0.40 -15.90 6.84
C PHE A 175 0.31 -16.80 7.86
N SER A 176 1.64 -16.72 7.97
CA SER A 176 2.42 -17.56 8.89
C SER A 176 2.39 -17.05 10.33
N SER A 177 2.03 -15.79 10.56
CA SER A 177 1.87 -15.24 11.91
C SER A 177 0.62 -15.78 12.59
N SER A 178 0.61 -15.78 13.91
CA SER A 178 -0.58 -16.10 14.70
C SER A 178 -1.75 -15.17 14.35
N LYS A 179 -2.96 -15.74 14.35
CA LYS A 179 -4.20 -14.98 14.13
C LYS A 179 -4.44 -14.05 15.32
N ASN A 180 -4.71 -12.78 15.05
CA ASN A 180 -5.03 -11.78 16.05
C ASN A 180 -6.54 -11.55 16.13
N ARG A 181 -7.03 -11.13 17.30
CA ARG A 181 -8.42 -10.71 17.44
C ARG A 181 -8.65 -9.41 16.67
N ILE A 182 -9.69 -9.39 15.84
CA ILE A 182 -10.12 -8.24 15.04
C ILE A 182 -11.46 -7.76 15.62
N PRO A 183 -11.46 -6.69 16.45
CA PRO A 183 -12.66 -6.26 17.18
C PRO A 183 -13.85 -5.94 16.28
N GLU A 184 -13.62 -5.34 15.11
CA GLU A 184 -14.67 -4.93 14.17
C GLU A 184 -15.44 -6.11 13.57
N LEU A 185 -14.85 -7.31 13.60
CA LEU A 185 -15.45 -8.52 13.06
C LEU A 185 -15.80 -9.53 14.16
N ASP A 186 -15.40 -9.28 15.40
CA ASP A 186 -15.40 -10.21 16.52
C ASP A 186 -14.87 -11.61 16.17
N LYS A 187 -13.76 -11.64 15.42
CA LYS A 187 -13.14 -12.87 14.91
C LYS A 187 -11.63 -12.82 15.04
N TYR A 188 -11.00 -13.99 14.96
CA TYR A 188 -9.54 -14.11 14.84
C TYR A 188 -9.17 -14.26 13.37
N GLY A 189 -8.17 -13.49 12.93
CA GLY A 189 -7.66 -13.56 11.56
C GLY A 189 -6.33 -12.84 11.40
N TRP A 190 -5.91 -12.70 10.15
CA TRP A 190 -4.73 -11.93 9.79
C TRP A 190 -5.17 -10.50 9.50
N LEU A 191 -4.56 -9.53 10.19
CA LEU A 191 -4.81 -8.12 9.98
C LEU A 191 -3.57 -7.50 9.34
N ILE A 192 -3.73 -6.99 8.13
CA ILE A 192 -2.64 -6.51 7.31
C ILE A 192 -2.90 -5.04 6.99
N ARG A 193 -1.94 -4.16 7.31
CA ARG A 193 -2.03 -2.73 7.03
C ARG A 193 -1.79 -2.47 5.54
N LEU A 194 -2.62 -1.61 4.94
CA LEU A 194 -2.52 -1.24 3.52
C LEU A 194 -1.89 0.13 3.31
N ASP A 195 -2.10 1.05 4.25
CA ASP A 195 -1.61 2.43 4.19
C ASP A 195 -0.30 2.63 4.97
N GLU A 196 0.50 1.58 5.06
CA GLU A 196 1.84 1.69 5.62
C GLU A 196 2.69 2.56 4.69
N PRO A 197 3.35 3.62 5.20
CA PRO A 197 4.20 4.45 4.37
C PRO A 197 5.28 3.57 3.77
N LEU A 198 5.42 3.59 2.44
CA LEU A 198 6.53 2.92 1.77
C LEU A 198 7.81 3.41 2.46
N PRO A 199 8.67 2.51 2.98
CA PRO A 199 9.94 2.94 3.52
C PRO A 199 10.62 3.74 2.42
N LEU A 200 10.92 5.00 2.70
CA LEU A 200 11.74 5.81 1.81
C LEU A 200 13.06 5.07 1.69
N ILE A 201 13.19 4.27 0.63
CA ILE A 201 14.48 3.72 0.24
C ILE A 201 15.26 4.95 -0.18
N ASP A 202 15.95 5.54 0.80
CA ASP A 202 16.84 6.65 0.57
C ASP A 202 17.91 6.11 -0.36
N ALA A 203 17.79 6.42 -1.65
CA ALA A 203 18.73 5.97 -2.67
C ALA A 203 20.18 6.36 -2.31
N LYS A 204 20.36 7.38 -1.43
CA LYS A 204 21.64 7.69 -0.81
C LYS A 204 22.08 6.66 0.22
N LYS A 205 21.22 6.21 1.15
CA LYS A 205 21.58 5.12 2.08
C LYS A 205 21.81 3.80 1.37
N LEU A 206 21.05 3.50 0.32
CA LEU A 206 21.28 2.30 -0.49
C LEU A 206 22.65 2.38 -1.17
N LYS A 207 22.98 3.52 -1.79
CA LYS A 207 24.33 3.80 -2.30
C LYS A 207 25.38 3.68 -1.20
N GLU A 208 25.20 4.33 -0.06
CA GLU A 208 26.13 4.27 1.07
C GLU A 208 26.29 2.86 1.65
N SER A 209 25.28 1.98 1.60
CA SER A 209 25.40 0.56 1.96
C SER A 209 26.09 -0.28 0.88
N PHE A 210 25.97 0.09 -0.40
CA PHE A 210 26.79 -0.47 -1.49
C PHE A 210 28.24 0.05 -1.45
N PHE A 211 28.48 1.24 -0.89
CA PHE A 211 29.80 1.85 -0.75
C PHE A 211 30.46 1.62 0.62
N ARG A 212 29.72 1.19 1.65
CA ARG A 212 30.26 0.66 2.92
C ARG A 212 30.41 -0.86 2.84
N GLY A 213 31.23 -1.25 1.88
CA GLY A 213 31.78 -2.59 1.72
C GLY A 213 33.21 -2.51 1.20
N ALA A 214 33.96 -1.49 1.63
CA ALA A 214 35.40 -1.44 1.51
C ALA A 214 36.01 -1.37 2.93
N THR A 215 35.62 -2.32 3.78
CA THR A 215 36.55 -2.78 4.80
C THR A 215 37.66 -3.49 4.05
N GLU A 216 38.84 -2.87 4.06
CA GLU A 216 40.15 -3.34 3.57
C GLU A 216 40.07 -4.53 2.63
N GLN A 217 40.35 -4.26 1.34
CA GLN A 217 40.82 -5.32 0.46
C GLN A 217 42.02 -5.98 1.16
N ILE A 218 41.79 -7.12 1.81
CA ILE A 218 42.82 -8.11 2.02
C ILE A 218 43.27 -8.40 0.59
N LYS A 219 44.41 -7.85 0.20
CA LYS A 219 45.11 -8.27 -1.01
C LYS A 219 45.44 -9.73 -0.75
N VAL A 220 44.52 -10.63 -1.11
CA VAL A 220 44.74 -12.06 -1.08
C VAL A 220 45.97 -12.26 -1.96
N ALA A 221 47.10 -12.56 -1.33
CA ALA A 221 48.35 -12.78 -2.03
C ALA A 221 48.12 -13.86 -3.10
N ILE A 222 48.72 -13.69 -4.28
CA ILE A 222 48.63 -14.69 -5.33
C ILE A 222 49.22 -15.99 -4.78
N PRO A 223 48.44 -17.08 -4.70
CA PRO A 223 48.93 -18.34 -4.15
C PRO A 223 49.99 -18.94 -5.08
N SER A 224 50.91 -19.73 -4.51
CA SER A 224 51.89 -20.47 -5.30
C SER A 224 51.20 -21.53 -6.18
N THR A 225 51.79 -21.85 -7.33
CA THR A 225 51.27 -22.88 -8.24
C THR A 225 51.24 -24.27 -7.60
N GLU A 226 52.13 -24.52 -6.64
CA GLU A 226 52.22 -25.75 -5.86
C GLU A 226 52.02 -25.42 -4.37
N ILE A 227 51.13 -26.15 -3.71
CA ILE A 227 50.75 -25.94 -2.32
C ILE A 227 50.83 -27.27 -1.58
N ASP A 228 51.70 -27.31 -0.57
CA ASP A 228 51.86 -28.46 0.31
C ASP A 228 50.85 -28.36 1.47
N LEU A 229 49.97 -29.36 1.57
CA LEU A 229 48.94 -29.40 2.60
C LEU A 229 49.37 -30.16 3.85
N HIS A 230 50.59 -30.71 3.94
CA HIS A 230 51.06 -31.39 5.15
C HIS A 230 51.00 -30.46 6.36
N ILE A 231 50.49 -30.95 7.50
CA ILE A 231 50.20 -30.12 8.67
C ILE A 231 51.47 -29.45 9.22
N GLU A 232 52.63 -30.09 9.06
CA GLU A 232 53.94 -29.57 9.45
C GLU A 232 54.37 -28.33 8.65
N LYS A 233 53.75 -28.09 7.48
CA LYS A 233 53.96 -26.87 6.68
C LYS A 233 52.97 -25.77 7.02
N LEU A 234 51.84 -26.12 7.63
CA LEU A 234 50.77 -25.18 7.97
C LEU A 234 50.86 -24.70 9.41
N ARG A 235 51.44 -25.50 10.32
CA ARG A 235 51.56 -25.21 11.74
C ARG A 235 52.78 -25.85 12.38
N ASP A 236 53.42 -25.12 13.29
CA ASP A 236 54.55 -25.62 14.08
C ASP A 236 54.11 -26.42 15.33
N ASP A 237 52.89 -26.19 15.84
CA ASP A 237 52.33 -26.80 17.06
C ASP A 237 51.44 -28.04 16.80
N TYR A 238 51.59 -28.67 15.64
CA TYR A 238 50.76 -29.78 15.18
C TYR A 238 50.74 -31.01 16.12
N GLN A 239 51.75 -31.16 16.98
CA GLN A 239 51.86 -32.26 17.95
C GLN A 239 50.76 -32.26 19.02
N PHE A 240 50.04 -31.15 19.18
CA PHE A 240 48.94 -30.99 20.15
C PHE A 240 47.55 -31.07 19.51
N LEU A 241 47.46 -31.38 18.20
CA LEU A 241 46.20 -31.41 17.47
C LEU A 241 45.67 -32.83 17.31
N ASP A 242 44.36 -32.97 17.45
CA ASP A 242 43.68 -34.23 17.12
C ASP A 242 43.62 -34.44 15.61
N GLN A 243 43.53 -35.69 15.16
CA GLN A 243 43.50 -36.03 13.73
C GLN A 243 42.38 -35.31 12.98
N SER A 244 41.21 -35.16 13.59
CA SER A 244 40.09 -34.42 13.01
C SER A 244 40.37 -32.92 12.89
N GLU A 245 41.11 -32.33 13.83
CA GLU A 245 41.50 -30.92 13.78
C GLU A 245 42.53 -30.67 12.69
N MET A 246 43.53 -31.56 12.57
CA MET A 246 44.53 -31.50 11.50
C MET A 246 43.86 -31.52 10.12
N VAL A 247 42.94 -32.45 9.88
CA VAL A 247 42.20 -32.54 8.60
C VAL A 247 41.36 -31.28 8.34
N ASN A 248 40.67 -30.77 9.36
CA ASN A 248 39.88 -29.54 9.21
C ASN A 248 40.75 -28.33 8.85
N ILE A 249 41.93 -28.20 9.46
CA ILE A 249 42.89 -27.15 9.13
C ILE A 249 43.37 -27.27 7.68
N GLN A 250 43.73 -28.49 7.25
CA GLN A 250 44.16 -28.77 5.88
C GLN A 250 43.06 -28.45 4.85
N LEU A 251 41.81 -28.85 5.12
CA LEU A 251 40.66 -28.54 4.25
C LEU A 251 40.34 -27.05 4.21
N THR A 252 40.43 -26.37 5.35
CA THR A 252 40.21 -24.92 5.43
C THR A 252 41.26 -24.17 4.61
N TYR A 253 42.53 -24.56 4.74
CA TYR A 253 43.63 -23.96 4.00
C TYR A 253 43.53 -24.26 2.50
N PHE A 254 43.18 -25.49 2.12
CA PHE A 254 42.88 -25.87 0.74
C PHE A 254 41.80 -24.96 0.12
N GLN A 255 40.68 -24.78 0.82
CA GLN A 255 39.57 -23.96 0.33
C GLN A 255 39.99 -22.50 0.15
N GLN A 256 40.71 -21.93 1.12
CA GLN A 256 41.24 -20.57 1.03
C GLN A 256 42.15 -20.36 -0.18
N MET A 257 43.05 -21.31 -0.45
CA MET A 257 43.98 -21.22 -1.59
C MET A 257 43.28 -21.47 -2.92
N LEU A 258 42.28 -22.35 -2.96
CA LEU A 258 41.45 -22.58 -4.14
C LEU A 258 40.65 -21.33 -4.51
N ASP A 259 39.99 -20.72 -3.52
CA ASP A 259 39.22 -19.48 -3.71
C ASP A 259 40.13 -18.34 -4.18
N ALA A 260 41.34 -18.23 -3.62
CA ALA A 260 42.36 -17.29 -4.06
C ALA A 260 42.78 -17.53 -5.52
N ALA A 261 43.01 -18.78 -5.92
CA ALA A 261 43.37 -19.13 -7.30
C ALA A 261 42.25 -18.83 -8.31
N ILE A 262 40.98 -19.02 -7.91
CA ILE A 262 39.80 -18.67 -8.71
C ILE A 262 39.71 -17.16 -8.91
N VAL A 263 39.86 -16.37 -7.83
CA VAL A 263 39.85 -14.91 -7.88
C VAL A 263 40.94 -14.36 -8.81
N HIS A 264 42.14 -14.97 -8.76
CA HIS A 264 43.28 -14.59 -9.60
C HIS A 264 43.30 -15.26 -10.98
N GLN A 265 42.25 -16.02 -11.35
CA GLN A 265 42.12 -16.69 -12.65
C GLN A 265 43.33 -17.56 -13.01
N MET A 266 43.89 -18.27 -12.02
CA MET A 266 45.04 -19.15 -12.26
C MET A 266 44.62 -20.34 -13.13
N PRO A 267 45.34 -20.63 -14.22
CA PRO A 267 44.97 -21.70 -15.14
C PRO A 267 45.19 -23.10 -14.55
N LYS A 268 46.06 -23.22 -13.54
CA LYS A 268 46.40 -24.47 -12.87
C LYS A 268 46.93 -24.19 -11.46
N ILE A 269 46.55 -25.04 -10.52
CA ILE A 269 47.06 -25.11 -9.15
C ILE A 269 47.24 -26.60 -8.79
N VAL A 270 48.28 -26.93 -8.03
CA VAL A 270 48.63 -28.31 -7.66
C VAL A 270 48.69 -28.40 -6.13
N PHE A 271 47.90 -29.30 -5.57
CA PHE A 271 47.90 -29.58 -4.14
C PHE A 271 48.66 -30.88 -3.88
N ILE A 272 49.63 -30.84 -2.99
CA ILE A 272 50.41 -32.00 -2.55
C ILE A 272 49.83 -32.42 -1.21
N HIS A 273 49.20 -33.59 -1.16
CA HIS A 273 48.76 -34.20 0.08
C HIS A 273 49.26 -35.65 0.12
N GLY A 274 49.81 -36.07 1.25
CA GLY A 274 50.10 -37.48 1.53
C GLY A 274 48.83 -38.24 1.89
N VAL A 275 48.86 -39.57 1.77
CA VAL A 275 47.86 -40.50 2.30
C VAL A 275 48.48 -41.20 3.50
#